data_AF-A0A7V9RPR5-F1
#
_entry.id   AF-A0A7V9RPR5-F1
#
_cell.length_a   1.000
_cell.length_b   1.000
_cell.length_c   1.000
_cell.angle_alpha   90.00
_cell.angle_beta   90.00
_cell.angle_gamma   90.00
#
_symmetry.space_group_name_H-M   'P 1'
#
loop_
_entity.id
_entity.type
_entity.pdbx_description
1 polymer ?
#
loop_
_entity_poly.entity_id
_entity_poly.type
_entity_poly.pdbx_seq_one_letter_code
_entity_poly.pdbx_strand_id
1 'polypeptide(L)'
;MGTPEDPHAHIEAAIAVIQGSGVNYEVGPLGTTFEGEPEELWLLLRAVHEAVLTAGADSSVSIVKIAQGSSGTRTMDSLTHKFR
;
A
#
# COMPACT_ATOMS: atom_id res chain seq x y z
N MET A 1 -4.20 -3.55 -15.87
CA MET A 1 -4.69 -2.55 -14.90
C MET A 1 -6.10 -2.16 -15.31
N GLY A 2 -7.06 -2.23 -14.38
CA GLY A 2 -8.49 -2.00 -14.65
C GLY A 2 -9.15 -2.94 -15.67
N THR A 3 -10.43 -2.69 -15.91
CA THR A 3 -11.24 -3.20 -17.02
C THR A 3 -11.66 -2.02 -17.92
N PRO A 4 -12.18 -2.25 -19.13
CA PRO A 4 -12.72 -1.17 -19.97
C PRO A 4 -13.84 -0.37 -19.29
N GLU A 5 -14.63 -1.02 -18.44
CA GLU A 5 -15.78 -0.43 -17.73
C GLU A 5 -15.37 0.25 -16.42
N ASP A 6 -14.33 -0.25 -15.76
CA ASP A 6 -13.78 0.29 -14.53
C ASP A 6 -12.23 0.27 -14.57
N PRO A 7 -11.59 1.42 -14.84
CA PRO A 7 -10.13 1.52 -14.91
C PRO A 7 -9.43 1.25 -13.57
N HIS A 8 -10.17 1.17 -12.46
CA HIS A 8 -9.64 0.99 -11.11
C HIS A 8 -9.93 -0.37 -10.49
N ALA A 9 -10.74 -1.23 -11.10
CA ALA A 9 -11.19 -2.53 -10.55
C ALA A 9 -10.08 -3.33 -9.83
N HIS A 10 -8.93 -3.54 -10.50
CA HIS A 10 -7.83 -4.32 -9.90
C HIS A 10 -7.05 -3.55 -8.81
N ILE A 11 -7.10 -2.22 -8.83
CA ILE A 11 -6.53 -1.36 -7.77
C ILE A 11 -7.42 -1.39 -6.52
N GLU A 12 -8.74 -1.44 -6.67
CA GLU A 12 -9.66 -1.56 -5.54
C GLU A 12 -9.39 -2.82 -4.72
N ALA A 13 -9.02 -3.94 -5.36
CA ALA A 13 -8.59 -5.16 -4.68
C ALA A 13 -7.33 -4.95 -3.82
N ALA A 14 -6.35 -4.19 -4.32
CA ALA A 14 -5.15 -3.85 -3.57
C ALA A 14 -5.47 -2.95 -2.35
N ILE A 15 -6.36 -1.97 -2.53
CA ILE A 15 -6.83 -1.11 -1.42
C ILE A 15 -7.61 -1.92 -0.39
N ALA A 16 -8.45 -2.87 -0.80
CA ALA A 16 -9.21 -3.73 0.09
C ALA A 16 -8.29 -4.59 0.99
N VAL A 17 -7.15 -5.07 0.47
CA VAL A 17 -6.14 -5.77 1.26
C VAL A 17 -5.51 -4.85 2.32
N ILE A 18 -5.19 -3.60 1.97
CA ILE A 18 -4.67 -2.61 2.93
C ILE A 18 -5.72 -2.31 4.00
N GLN A 19 -6.97 -2.10 3.61
CA GLN A 19 -8.08 -1.85 4.54
C GLN A 19 -8.30 -3.00 5.52
N GLY A 20 -8.22 -4.25 5.05
CA GLY A 20 -8.35 -5.45 5.88
C GLY A 20 -7.17 -5.73 6.81
N SER A 21 -6.04 -5.05 6.63
CA SER A 21 -4.82 -5.31 7.41
C SER A 21 -4.84 -4.71 8.82
N GLY A 22 -5.67 -3.68 9.06
CA GLY A 22 -5.71 -2.98 10.34
C GLY A 22 -4.51 -2.06 10.63
N VAL A 23 -3.54 -1.95 9.72
CA VAL A 23 -2.42 -1.00 9.86
C VAL A 23 -2.88 0.44 9.69
N ASN A 24 -2.12 1.40 10.21
CA ASN A 24 -2.36 2.80 9.90
C ASN A 24 -1.92 3.09 8.45
N TYR A 25 -2.81 3.68 7.65
CA TYR A 25 -2.56 3.95 6.24
C TYR A 25 -3.23 5.24 5.75
N GLU A 26 -2.71 5.78 4.66
CA GLU A 26 -3.25 6.92 3.95
C GLU A 26 -3.21 6.68 2.44
N VAL A 27 -4.38 6.72 1.80
CA VAL A 27 -4.52 6.64 0.35
C VAL A 27 -4.32 8.03 -0.26
N GLY A 28 -3.27 8.17 -1.06
CA GLY A 28 -3.01 9.36 -1.85
C GLY A 28 -3.33 9.16 -3.34
N PRO A 29 -3.21 10.21 -4.16
CA PRO A 29 -3.60 10.17 -5.58
C PRO A 29 -2.73 9.24 -6.44
N LEU A 30 -1.48 8.95 -6.03
CA LEU A 30 -0.52 8.16 -6.81
C LEU A 30 0.11 7.02 -6.00
N GLY A 31 -0.48 6.68 -4.86
CA GLY A 31 0.03 5.63 -4.00
C GLY A 31 -0.59 5.66 -2.62
N THR A 32 -0.43 4.57 -1.90
CA THR A 32 -0.86 4.44 -0.50
C THR A 32 0.39 4.37 0.37
N THR A 33 0.41 5.13 1.46
CA THR A 33 1.43 5.02 2.50
C THR A 33 0.83 4.25 3.67
N PHE A 34 1.56 3.29 4.22
CA PHE A 34 1.16 2.59 5.43
C PHE A 34 2.37 2.40 6.35
N GLU A 35 2.11 2.35 7.66
CA GLU A 35 3.12 2.27 8.71
C GLU A 35 2.77 1.19 9.73
N GLY A 36 3.80 0.63 10.39
CA GLY A 36 3.65 -0.49 11.29
C GLY A 36 4.97 -1.24 11.48
N GLU A 37 4.88 -2.43 12.07
CA GLU A 37 6.06 -3.28 12.30
C GLU A 37 6.57 -3.92 11.00
N PRO A 38 7.90 -3.98 10.78
CA PRO A 38 8.44 -4.48 9.51
C PRO A 38 7.94 -5.86 9.11
N GLU A 39 7.82 -6.80 10.05
CA GLU A 39 7.35 -8.16 9.77
C GLU A 39 5.93 -8.17 9.18
N GLU A 40 5.04 -7.32 9.69
CA GLU A 40 3.68 -7.17 9.19
C GLU A 40 3.66 -6.44 7.85
N LEU A 41 4.45 -5.38 7.70
CA LEU A 41 4.46 -4.56 6.48
C LEU A 41 5.03 -5.29 5.27
N TRP A 42 6.04 -6.16 5.45
CA TRP A 42 6.58 -6.96 4.36
C TRP A 42 5.57 -7.99 3.84
N LEU A 43 4.82 -8.61 4.75
CA LEU A 43 3.74 -9.54 4.40
C LEU A 43 2.60 -8.79 3.69
N LEU A 44 2.21 -7.63 4.22
CA LEU A 44 1.19 -6.78 3.61
C LEU A 44 1.59 -6.30 2.22
N LEU A 45 2.82 -5.80 2.04
CA LEU A 45 3.32 -5.32 0.75
C LEU A 45 3.22 -6.39 -0.32
N ARG A 46 3.60 -7.64 0.01
CA ARG A 46 3.45 -8.78 -0.90
C ARG A 46 1.99 -9.05 -1.23
N ALA A 47 1.12 -9.11 -0.22
CA ALA A 47 -0.30 -9.35 -0.42
C ALA A 47 -0.95 -8.28 -1.32
N VAL A 48 -0.60 -7.01 -1.13
CA VAL A 48 -1.07 -5.89 -1.95
C VAL A 48 -0.61 -6.03 -3.41
N HIS A 49 0.65 -6.38 -3.63
CA HIS A 49 1.20 -6.59 -4.97
C HIS A 49 0.51 -7.77 -5.69
N GLU A 50 0.28 -8.88 -4.99
CA GLU A 50 -0.36 -10.09 -5.52
C GLU A 50 -1.86 -9.91 -5.73
N ALA A 51 -2.55 -9.10 -4.91
CA ALA A 51 -3.99 -8.87 -5.00
C ALA A 51 -4.43 -8.35 -6.37
N VAL A 52 -3.62 -7.50 -7.00
CA VAL A 52 -3.88 -6.98 -8.35
C VAL A 52 -3.91 -8.11 -9.39
N LEU A 53 -3.01 -9.10 -9.26
CA LEU A 53 -2.95 -10.27 -10.13
C LEU A 53 -4.10 -11.23 -9.84
N THR A 54 -4.40 -11.48 -8.56
CA THR A 54 -5.55 -12.30 -8.15
C THR A 54 -6.87 -11.71 -8.61
N ALA A 55 -6.98 -10.38 -8.72
CA ALA A 55 -8.14 -9.69 -9.24
C ALA A 55 -8.31 -9.79 -10.77
N GLY A 56 -7.35 -10.41 -11.48
CA GLY A 56 -7.44 -10.67 -12.93
C GLY A 56 -6.55 -9.80 -13.81
N ALA A 57 -5.60 -9.03 -13.26
CA ALA A 57 -4.65 -8.31 -14.08
C ALA A 57 -3.61 -9.26 -14.72
N ASP A 58 -3.32 -9.09 -16.01
CA ASP A 58 -2.30 -9.87 -16.73
C ASP A 58 -0.87 -9.63 -16.21
N SER A 59 -0.63 -8.43 -15.66
CA SER A 59 0.64 -8.06 -15.03
C SER A 59 0.44 -6.92 -14.04
N SER A 60 1.38 -6.78 -13.10
CA SER A 60 1.43 -5.72 -12.11
C SER A 60 2.85 -5.17 -11.98
N VAL A 61 2.96 -3.87 -11.72
CA VAL A 61 4.21 -3.19 -11.38
C VAL A 61 3.96 -2.39 -10.12
N SER A 62 4.85 -2.52 -9.14
CA SER A 62 4.78 -1.75 -7.90
C SER A 62 6.01 -0.86 -7.77
N ILE A 63 5.79 0.42 -7.48
CA ILE A 63 6.83 1.37 -7.12
C ILE A 63 6.80 1.52 -5.59
N VAL A 64 7.81 1.00 -4.92
CA VAL A 64 7.86 0.94 -3.45
C VAL A 64 8.93 1.88 -2.93
N LYS A 65 8.59 2.68 -1.92
CA LYS A 65 9.52 3.53 -1.17
C LYS A 65 9.48 3.10 0.29
N ILE A 66 10.65 2.80 0.86
CA ILE A 66 10.76 2.25 2.22
C ILE A 66 11.60 3.21 3.06
N ALA A 67 11.05 3.60 4.21
CA ALA A 67 11.77 4.34 5.24
C ALA A 67 11.85 3.47 6.49
N GLN A 68 13.04 2.95 6.78
CA GLN A 68 13.31 2.14 7.97
C GLN A 68 14.41 2.79 8.80
N GLY A 69 14.17 2.95 10.10
CA GLY A 69 15.17 3.40 11.07
C GLY A 69 15.80 2.21 11.79
N SER A 70 17.07 2.35 12.21
CA SER A 70 17.71 1.41 13.13
C SER A 70 17.21 1.55 14.57
N SER A 71 16.49 2.63 14.88
CA SER A 71 15.91 2.92 16.19
C SER A 71 14.48 3.43 16.02
N GLY A 72 13.52 2.56 16.35
CA GLY A 72 12.09 2.88 16.38
C GLY A 72 11.39 2.97 15.02
N THR A 73 10.07 2.89 15.08
CA THR A 73 9.16 2.97 13.93
C THR A 73 9.07 4.41 13.43
N ARG A 74 9.34 4.62 12.14
CA ARG A 74 9.09 5.91 11.47
C ARG A 74 7.59 6.03 11.21
N THR A 75 6.96 7.09 11.71
CA THR A 75 5.54 7.35 11.46
C THR A 75 5.36 8.44 10.42
N MET A 76 4.26 8.39 9.65
CA MET A 76 3.77 9.39 8.72
C MET A 76 3.68 10.74 9.41
N ASP A 77 3.14 10.81 10.65
CA ASP A 77 3.09 12.04 11.43
C ASP A 77 4.48 12.62 11.68
N SER A 78 5.44 11.79 12.13
CA SER A 78 6.82 12.25 12.37
C SER A 78 7.48 12.85 11.12
N LEU A 79 7.10 12.38 9.93
CA LEU A 79 7.64 12.80 8.63
C LEU A 79 6.88 13.98 8.01
N THR A 80 5.61 14.20 8.38
CA THR A 80 4.73 15.13 7.66
C THR A 80 4.12 16.24 8.52
N HIS A 81 4.16 16.15 9.86
CA HIS A 81 3.50 17.10 10.77
C HIS A 81 3.86 18.58 10.53
N LYS A 82 5.05 18.88 9.98
CA LYS A 82 5.46 20.26 9.68
C LYS A 82 4.71 20.90 8.51
N PHE A 83 4.00 20.09 7.72
CA PHE A 83 3.39 20.48 6.45
C PHE A 83 1.90 20.14 6.39
N ARG A 84 1.30 19.77 7.52
CA ARG A 84 -0.12 19.43 7.67
C ARG A 84 -0.73 20.24 8.81
#